data_AF-A0A2V9UJ88-F1
#
_entry.id   AF-A0A2V9UJ88-F1
#
_cell.length_a   1.000
_cell.length_b   1.000
_cell.length_c   1.000
_cell.angle_alpha   90.00
_cell.angle_beta   90.00
_cell.angle_gamma   90.00
#
_symmetry.space_group_name_H-M   'P 1'
#
loop_
_entity.id
_entity.type
_entity.pdbx_description
1 polymer ?
#
loop_
_entity_poly.entity_id
_entity_poly.type
_entity_poly.pdbx_seq_one_letter_code
_entity_poly.pdbx_strand_id
1 'polypeptide(L)'
;MQRALTLGVEGANGTLSDNDRAAVAAELQGIQDQLVSLGNTTFQGRALFAGTLTSSPPFVKDNTVPSGVRYLGNDAVNSVQIGDGYQIPVNKPGSQLFVAPGHDIFQAMTGLTQAMQSNSGFTAALSSLRDAFDYTSGQRVFYGNTLNQTESQSIYLGSAKLQLSQQENTLAAADVSAAASRLVNSQNATNATLAAIGRIPS
;
A
#
# COMPACT_ATOMS: atom_id res chain seq x y z
N MET A 1 -10.10 -18.06 -6.65
CA MET A 1 -10.77 -18.36 -5.37
C MET A 1 -12.13 -19.03 -5.57
N GLN A 2 -13.10 -18.42 -6.28
CA GLN A 2 -14.36 -19.10 -6.63
C GLN A 2 -14.13 -20.49 -7.25
N ARG A 3 -13.16 -20.62 -8.17
CA ARG A 3 -12.80 -21.91 -8.76
C ARG A 3 -12.37 -22.95 -7.71
N ALA A 4 -11.54 -22.58 -6.74
CA ALA A 4 -11.11 -23.48 -5.67
C ALA A 4 -12.30 -23.93 -4.80
N LEU A 5 -13.25 -23.04 -4.52
CA LEU A 5 -14.49 -23.39 -3.81
C LEU A 5 -15.34 -24.38 -4.62
N THR A 6 -15.49 -24.17 -5.92
CA THR A 6 -16.21 -25.09 -6.82
C THR A 6 -15.55 -26.48 -6.81
N LEU A 7 -14.23 -26.54 -7.00
CA LEU A 7 -13.47 -27.79 -6.97
C LEU A 7 -13.61 -28.51 -5.62
N GLY A 8 -13.61 -27.77 -4.51
CA GLY A 8 -13.81 -28.35 -3.19
C GLY A 8 -15.20 -28.94 -2.99
N VAL A 9 -16.25 -28.30 -3.53
CA VAL A 9 -17.61 -28.84 -3.52
C VAL A 9 -17.72 -30.08 -4.40
N GLU A 10 -17.09 -30.08 -5.59
CA GLU A 10 -17.02 -31.25 -6.47
C GLU A 10 -16.35 -32.44 -5.76
N GLY A 11 -15.25 -32.20 -5.05
CA GLY A 11 -14.59 -33.24 -4.24
C GLY A 11 -15.46 -33.74 -3.08
N ALA A 12 -16.17 -32.84 -2.38
CA ALA A 12 -17.02 -33.18 -1.24
C ALA A 12 -18.23 -34.06 -1.62
N ASN A 13 -18.69 -34.00 -2.88
CA ASN A 13 -19.78 -34.84 -3.37
C ASN A 13 -19.39 -36.32 -3.48
N GLY A 14 -18.10 -36.67 -3.35
CA GLY A 14 -17.63 -38.05 -3.26
C GLY A 14 -17.70 -38.86 -4.56
N THR A 15 -18.03 -38.21 -5.68
CA THR A 15 -18.16 -38.86 -7.00
C THR A 15 -16.85 -38.96 -7.76
N LEU A 16 -15.79 -38.28 -7.30
CA LEU A 16 -14.48 -38.25 -7.96
C LEU A 16 -13.66 -39.51 -7.65
N SER A 17 -13.06 -40.10 -8.69
CA SER A 17 -12.05 -41.15 -8.51
C SER A 17 -10.78 -40.60 -7.88
N ASP A 18 -9.89 -41.48 -7.40
CA ASP A 18 -8.62 -41.08 -6.81
C ASP A 18 -7.74 -40.30 -7.80
N ASN A 19 -7.75 -40.69 -9.08
CA ASN A 19 -7.04 -39.99 -10.14
C ASN A 19 -7.63 -38.60 -10.39
N ASP A 20 -8.96 -38.47 -10.40
CA ASP A 20 -9.62 -37.17 -10.58
C ASP A 20 -9.30 -36.24 -9.40
N ARG A 21 -9.32 -36.76 -8.17
CA ARG A 21 -8.93 -35.98 -6.99
C ARG A 21 -7.47 -35.54 -7.04
N ALA A 22 -6.56 -36.38 -7.53
CA ALA A 22 -5.17 -36.00 -7.74
C ALA A 22 -5.03 -34.86 -8.78
N ALA A 23 -5.79 -34.92 -9.88
CA ALA A 23 -5.82 -33.86 -10.88
C ALA A 23 -6.38 -32.54 -10.31
N VAL A 24 -7.47 -32.61 -9.53
CA VAL A 24 -8.03 -31.44 -8.86
C VAL A 24 -7.06 -30.87 -7.81
N ALA A 25 -6.36 -31.71 -7.07
CA ALA A 25 -5.34 -31.27 -6.12
C ALA A 25 -4.20 -30.49 -6.83
N ALA A 26 -3.79 -30.91 -8.03
CA ALA A 26 -2.84 -30.17 -8.85
C ALA A 26 -3.41 -28.83 -9.34
N GLU A 27 -4.70 -28.77 -9.72
CA GLU A 27 -5.36 -27.51 -10.07
C GLU A 27 -5.39 -26.54 -8.89
N LEU A 28 -5.68 -27.03 -7.68
CA LEU A 28 -5.64 -26.24 -6.44
C LEU A 28 -4.25 -25.68 -6.14
N GLN A 29 -3.19 -26.45 -6.40
CA GLN A 29 -1.80 -25.96 -6.30
C GLN A 29 -1.55 -24.84 -7.32
N GLY A 30 -2.01 -24.98 -8.56
CA GLY A 30 -1.92 -23.90 -9.55
C GLY A 30 -2.63 -22.61 -9.11
N ILE A 31 -3.77 -22.72 -8.42
CA ILE A 31 -4.47 -21.56 -7.85
C ILE A 31 -3.66 -20.94 -6.70
N GLN A 32 -3.02 -21.75 -5.85
CA GLN A 32 -2.13 -21.25 -4.80
C GLN A 32 -0.95 -20.48 -5.40
N ASP A 33 -0.38 -20.95 -6.50
CA ASP A 33 0.71 -20.29 -7.21
C ASP A 33 0.31 -18.90 -7.72
N GLN A 34 -0.90 -18.80 -8.27
CA GLN A 34 -1.47 -17.53 -8.68
C GLN A 34 -1.65 -16.58 -7.50
N LEU A 35 -2.06 -17.08 -6.33
CA LEU A 35 -2.17 -16.26 -5.11
C LEU A 35 -0.80 -15.78 -4.62
N VAL A 36 0.23 -16.63 -4.67
CA VAL A 36 1.61 -16.23 -4.33
C VAL A 36 2.08 -15.13 -5.28
N SER A 37 1.87 -15.30 -6.58
CA SER A 37 2.19 -14.27 -7.58
C SER A 37 1.46 -12.96 -7.28
N LEU A 38 0.19 -13.01 -6.91
CA LEU A 38 -0.58 -11.83 -6.53
C LEU A 38 -0.05 -11.17 -5.25
N GLY A 39 0.25 -11.95 -4.22
CA GLY A 39 0.84 -11.47 -2.97
C GLY A 39 2.24 -10.86 -3.17
N ASN A 40 2.93 -11.21 -4.24
CA ASN A 40 4.23 -10.67 -4.63
C ASN A 40 4.15 -9.50 -5.62
N THR A 41 2.97 -8.90 -5.83
CA THR A 41 2.82 -7.75 -6.72
C THR A 41 3.74 -6.60 -6.33
N THR A 42 4.41 -6.01 -7.32
CA THR A 42 5.33 -4.88 -7.15
C THR A 42 4.80 -3.62 -7.84
N PHE A 43 5.07 -2.45 -7.26
CA PHE A 43 4.87 -1.15 -7.90
C PHE A 43 6.17 -0.35 -7.84
N GLN A 44 6.65 0.14 -8.97
CA GLN A 44 7.95 0.83 -9.09
C GLN A 44 9.13 0.05 -8.45
N GLY A 45 9.13 -1.28 -8.62
CA GLY A 45 10.16 -2.16 -8.07
C GLY A 45 10.05 -2.45 -6.56
N ARG A 46 8.99 -1.97 -5.89
CA ARG A 46 8.73 -2.19 -4.46
C ARG A 46 7.56 -3.14 -4.26
N ALA A 47 7.73 -4.16 -3.41
CA ALA A 47 6.67 -5.10 -3.08
C ALA A 47 5.54 -4.41 -2.29
N LEU A 48 4.30 -4.56 -2.76
CA LEU A 48 3.14 -3.85 -2.21
C LEU A 48 2.71 -4.38 -0.83
N PHE A 49 2.90 -5.68 -0.60
CA PHE A 49 2.38 -6.39 0.57
C PHE A 49 3.47 -6.79 1.56
N ALA A 50 4.66 -6.19 1.48
CA ALA A 50 5.80 -6.53 2.35
C ALA A 50 5.92 -5.67 3.62
N GLY A 51 4.94 -4.81 3.90
CA GLY A 51 5.04 -3.82 4.98
C GLY A 51 6.14 -2.80 4.66
N THR A 52 7.14 -2.66 5.52
CA THR A 52 8.32 -1.81 5.24
C THR A 52 9.44 -2.55 4.49
N LEU A 53 9.42 -3.90 4.43
CA LEU A 53 10.43 -4.74 3.78
C LEU A 53 10.25 -4.86 2.26
N THR A 54 10.00 -3.73 1.61
CA THR A 54 9.57 -3.63 0.21
C THR A 54 10.61 -4.03 -0.85
N SER A 55 11.87 -4.29 -0.47
CA SER A 55 12.96 -4.65 -1.40
C SER A 55 13.03 -6.14 -1.74
N SER A 56 12.13 -6.97 -1.20
CA SER A 56 12.11 -8.41 -1.45
C SER A 56 10.68 -8.94 -1.54
N PRO A 57 10.45 -10.05 -2.27
CA PRO A 57 9.13 -10.68 -2.35
C PRO A 57 8.66 -11.15 -0.96
N PRO A 58 7.45 -10.77 -0.52
CA PRO A 58 6.95 -11.13 0.80
C PRO A 58 6.43 -12.55 0.91
N PHE A 59 6.08 -13.25 -0.17
CA PHE A 59 5.56 -14.62 -0.13
C PHE A 59 6.48 -15.58 -0.88
N VAL A 60 6.92 -16.62 -0.20
CA VAL A 60 7.78 -17.66 -0.77
C VAL A 60 7.15 -19.02 -0.50
N LYS A 61 7.13 -19.88 -1.52
CA LYS A 61 6.71 -21.27 -1.33
C LYS A 61 7.66 -21.96 -0.36
N ASP A 62 7.09 -22.59 0.65
CA ASP A 62 7.84 -23.28 1.68
C ASP A 62 7.02 -24.50 2.15
N ASN A 63 7.39 -25.68 1.66
CA ASN A 63 6.72 -26.92 2.01
C ASN A 63 7.00 -27.36 3.47
N THR A 64 7.86 -26.66 4.20
CA THR A 64 8.13 -26.94 5.62
C THR A 64 7.12 -26.28 6.56
N VAL A 65 6.31 -25.33 6.06
CA VAL A 65 5.24 -24.71 6.84
C VAL A 65 3.88 -25.32 6.49
N PRO A 66 2.93 -25.42 7.44
CA PRO A 66 1.61 -26.00 7.19
C PRO A 66 0.82 -25.30 6.07
N SER A 67 1.08 -24.02 5.84
CA SER A 67 0.43 -23.23 4.78
C SER A 67 1.00 -23.51 3.38
N GLY A 68 2.18 -24.14 3.26
CA GLY A 68 2.92 -24.25 2.00
C GLY A 68 3.55 -22.94 1.52
N VAL A 69 3.31 -21.82 2.22
CA VAL A 69 3.76 -20.48 1.84
C VAL A 69 4.19 -19.71 3.09
N ARG A 70 5.43 -19.25 3.11
CA ARG A 70 5.98 -18.40 4.17
C ARG A 70 5.85 -16.93 3.81
N TYR A 71 5.40 -16.14 4.78
CA TYR A 71 5.46 -14.69 4.72
C TYR A 71 6.79 -14.18 5.29
N LEU A 72 7.50 -13.35 4.51
CA LEU A 72 8.79 -12.74 4.83
C LEU A 72 8.73 -11.21 5.00
N GLY A 73 7.54 -10.63 4.90
CA GLY A 73 7.33 -9.21 5.22
C GLY A 73 7.17 -8.98 6.73
N ASN A 74 6.80 -7.75 7.09
CA ASN A 74 6.40 -7.40 8.46
C ASN A 74 4.98 -6.83 8.49
N ASP A 75 4.49 -6.54 9.69
CA ASP A 75 3.16 -5.97 9.95
C ASP A 75 3.12 -4.44 9.95
N ALA A 76 4.25 -3.79 9.65
CA ALA A 76 4.36 -2.34 9.67
C ALA A 76 3.57 -1.69 8.52
N VAL A 77 2.68 -0.79 8.91
CA VAL A 77 1.91 0.05 7.99
C VAL A 77 2.67 1.35 7.78
N ASN A 78 2.95 1.67 6.52
CA ASN A 78 3.42 2.98 6.11
C ASN A 78 2.23 3.95 6.15
N SER A 79 2.42 5.08 6.82
CA SER A 79 1.47 6.19 6.82
C SER A 79 2.10 7.44 6.23
N VAL A 80 1.28 8.29 5.61
CA VAL A 80 1.65 9.64 5.21
C VAL A 80 0.90 10.62 6.09
N GLN A 81 1.61 11.60 6.65
CA GLN A 81 1.00 12.67 7.42
C GLN A 81 0.47 13.76 6.48
N ILE A 82 -0.75 14.23 6.72
CA ILE A 82 -1.42 15.28 5.96
C ILE A 82 -1.94 16.35 6.93
N GLY A 83 -1.51 17.60 6.74
CA GLY A 83 -1.91 18.75 7.55
C GLY A 83 -1.53 18.62 9.02
N ASP A 84 -2.41 19.08 9.91
CA ASP A 84 -2.22 19.16 11.37
C ASP A 84 -2.33 17.80 12.09
N GLY A 85 -1.60 16.79 11.62
CA GLY A 85 -1.37 15.54 12.36
C GLY A 85 -2.21 14.33 11.93
N TYR A 86 -2.98 14.41 10.85
CA TYR A 86 -3.71 13.25 10.33
C TYR A 86 -2.75 12.29 9.60
N GLN A 87 -2.67 11.03 10.04
CA GLN A 87 -1.88 9.99 9.38
C GLN A 87 -2.78 9.06 8.58
N ILE A 88 -2.39 8.79 7.34
CA ILE A 88 -3.19 7.99 6.42
C ILE A 88 -2.37 6.79 5.97
N PRO A 89 -2.84 5.56 6.25
CA PRO A 89 -2.14 4.35 5.85
C PRO A 89 -2.13 4.23 4.32
N VAL A 90 -0.94 4.12 3.74
CA VAL A 90 -0.72 4.02 2.29
C VAL A 90 -0.45 2.58 1.82
N ASN A 91 -0.30 1.63 2.75
CA ASN A 91 -0.22 0.21 2.43
C ASN A 91 -1.03 -0.63 3.44
N LYS A 92 -1.28 -1.88 3.06
CA LYS A 92 -1.75 -2.93 3.97
C LYS A 92 -0.81 -4.12 3.81
N PRO A 93 -0.06 -4.49 4.86
CA PRO A 93 0.86 -5.60 4.78
C PRO A 93 0.16 -6.94 4.52
N GLY A 94 0.87 -7.85 3.86
CA GLY A 94 0.41 -9.19 3.57
C GLY A 94 0.04 -9.99 4.83
N SER A 95 0.68 -9.69 5.96
CA SER A 95 0.31 -10.23 7.29
C SER A 95 -1.08 -9.86 7.75
N GLN A 96 -1.66 -8.78 7.23
CA GLN A 96 -3.02 -8.34 7.55
C GLN A 96 -4.02 -8.60 6.42
N LEU A 97 -3.57 -9.18 5.30
CA LEU A 97 -4.38 -9.37 4.11
C LEU A 97 -4.48 -10.84 3.70
N PHE A 98 -3.34 -11.50 3.50
CA PHE A 98 -3.28 -12.88 3.01
C PHE A 98 -3.03 -13.89 4.13
N VAL A 99 -2.25 -13.52 5.15
CA VAL A 99 -1.90 -14.39 6.29
C VAL A 99 -2.37 -13.81 7.63
N ALA A 100 -3.53 -13.16 7.61
CA ALA A 100 -4.13 -12.62 8.83
C ALA A 100 -4.42 -13.75 9.83
N PRO A 101 -4.19 -13.54 11.14
CA PRO A 101 -4.49 -14.56 12.15
C PRO A 101 -5.95 -15.04 12.04
N GLY A 102 -6.12 -16.35 11.89
CA GLY A 102 -7.44 -16.98 11.71
C GLY A 102 -8.01 -16.95 10.28
N HIS A 103 -7.36 -16.23 9.35
CA HIS A 103 -7.83 -16.04 7.98
C HIS A 103 -6.70 -16.22 6.94
N ASP A 104 -5.75 -17.11 7.20
CA ASP A 104 -4.66 -17.41 6.27
C ASP A 104 -5.20 -18.16 5.03
N ILE A 105 -5.17 -17.46 3.89
CA ILE A 105 -5.69 -17.96 2.62
C ILE A 105 -4.82 -19.10 2.05
N PHE A 106 -3.52 -19.10 2.33
CA PHE A 106 -2.61 -20.14 1.87
C PHE A 106 -2.80 -21.42 2.69
N GLN A 107 -2.96 -21.27 4.00
CA GLN A 107 -3.33 -22.38 4.88
C GLN A 107 -4.69 -22.98 4.49
N ALA A 108 -5.69 -22.15 4.21
CA ALA A 108 -6.99 -22.64 3.78
C ALA A 108 -6.93 -23.39 2.44
N MET A 109 -6.16 -22.89 1.47
CA MET A 109 -5.92 -23.57 0.20
C MET A 109 -5.22 -24.92 0.40
N THR A 110 -4.16 -24.96 1.21
CA THR A 110 -3.44 -26.20 1.52
C THR A 110 -4.33 -27.21 2.24
N GLY A 111 -5.18 -26.74 3.17
CA GLY A 111 -6.19 -27.58 3.83
C GLY A 111 -7.17 -28.21 2.84
N LEU A 112 -7.61 -27.48 1.82
CA LEU A 112 -8.48 -28.03 0.77
C LEU A 112 -7.74 -29.04 -0.11
N THR A 113 -6.48 -28.78 -0.47
CA THR A 113 -5.65 -29.75 -1.19
C THR A 113 -5.46 -31.04 -0.39
N GLN A 114 -5.23 -30.95 0.92
CA GLN A 114 -5.14 -32.11 1.82
C GLN A 114 -6.47 -32.86 1.93
N ALA A 115 -7.60 -32.14 1.98
CA ALA A 115 -8.92 -32.76 1.97
C ALA A 115 -9.16 -33.57 0.69
N MET A 116 -8.73 -33.02 -0.45
CA MET A 116 -8.81 -33.70 -1.75
C MET A 116 -7.95 -34.96 -1.79
N GLN A 117 -6.72 -34.90 -1.27
CA GLN A 117 -5.79 -36.04 -1.21
C GLN A 117 -6.26 -37.15 -0.27
N SER A 118 -6.76 -36.78 0.92
CA SER A 118 -7.24 -37.73 1.93
C SER A 118 -8.68 -38.18 1.72
N ASN A 119 -9.39 -37.57 0.77
CA ASN A 119 -10.83 -37.74 0.56
C ASN A 119 -11.67 -37.54 1.83
N SER A 120 -11.28 -36.58 2.67
CA SER A 120 -11.89 -36.36 3.98
C SER A 120 -11.74 -34.90 4.43
N GLY A 121 -12.53 -34.44 5.40
CA GLY A 121 -12.37 -33.10 5.97
C GLY A 121 -12.82 -31.93 5.07
N PHE A 122 -13.54 -32.20 3.97
CA PHE A 122 -14.00 -31.17 3.02
C PHE A 122 -14.82 -30.05 3.67
N THR A 123 -15.71 -30.36 4.61
CA THR A 123 -16.56 -29.36 5.27
C THR A 123 -15.73 -28.30 5.99
N ALA A 124 -14.72 -28.72 6.77
CA ALA A 124 -13.84 -27.82 7.49
C ALA A 124 -12.95 -27.01 6.53
N ALA A 125 -12.37 -27.67 5.52
CA ALA A 125 -11.53 -27.01 4.53
C ALA A 125 -12.29 -25.96 3.70
N LEU A 126 -13.52 -26.29 3.27
CA LEU A 126 -14.39 -25.36 2.55
C LEU A 126 -14.84 -24.18 3.42
N SER A 127 -15.13 -24.40 4.71
CA SER A 127 -15.44 -23.31 5.64
C SER A 127 -14.25 -22.35 5.75
N SER A 128 -13.07 -22.89 6.08
CA SER A 128 -11.85 -22.09 6.24
C SER A 128 -11.50 -21.32 4.96
N LEU A 129 -11.68 -21.92 3.78
CA LEU A 129 -11.44 -21.25 2.51
C LEU A 129 -12.42 -20.12 2.22
N ARG A 130 -13.70 -20.29 2.57
CA ARG A 130 -14.70 -19.21 2.48
C ARG A 130 -14.36 -18.08 3.44
N ASP A 131 -14.07 -18.41 4.69
CA ASP A 131 -13.77 -17.41 5.73
C ASP A 131 -12.53 -16.57 5.36
N ALA A 132 -11.46 -17.22 4.88
CA ALA A 132 -10.25 -16.51 4.42
C ALA A 132 -10.52 -15.67 3.16
N PHE A 133 -11.33 -16.18 2.24
CA PHE A 133 -11.71 -15.44 1.03
C PHE A 133 -12.58 -14.21 1.33
N ASP A 134 -13.56 -14.36 2.21
CA ASP A 134 -14.47 -13.29 2.61
C ASP A 134 -13.72 -12.21 3.38
N TYR A 135 -12.81 -12.60 4.29
CA TYR A 135 -11.89 -11.68 4.95
C TYR A 135 -11.07 -10.88 3.93
N THR A 136 -10.36 -11.57 3.04
CA THR A 136 -9.50 -10.93 2.02
C THR A 136 -10.30 -10.01 1.10
N SER A 137 -11.51 -10.41 0.73
CA SER A 137 -12.41 -9.63 -0.12
C SER A 137 -12.95 -8.39 0.60
N GLY A 138 -13.28 -8.50 1.89
CA GLY A 138 -13.62 -7.35 2.73
C GLY A 138 -12.47 -6.35 2.85
N GLN A 139 -11.23 -6.82 2.91
CA GLN A 139 -10.06 -5.94 2.91
C GLN A 139 -9.84 -5.23 1.56
N ARG A 140 -10.42 -5.69 0.44
CA ARG A 140 -10.34 -4.94 -0.84
C ARG A 140 -11.11 -3.62 -0.80
N VAL A 141 -12.13 -3.52 0.05
CA VAL A 141 -12.87 -2.27 0.29
C VAL A 141 -11.94 -1.18 0.84
N PHE A 142 -10.90 -1.55 1.61
CA PHE A 142 -9.87 -0.61 2.06
C PHE A 142 -9.21 0.09 0.87
N TYR A 143 -8.71 -0.64 -0.12
CA TYR A 143 -8.07 -0.04 -1.30
C TYR A 143 -9.06 0.78 -2.15
N GLY A 144 -10.32 0.36 -2.26
CA GLY A 144 -11.37 1.15 -2.94
C GLY A 144 -11.65 2.49 -2.25
N ASN A 145 -11.73 2.49 -0.91
CA ASN A 145 -11.94 3.71 -0.13
C ASN A 145 -10.68 4.57 -0.05
N THR A 146 -9.50 3.97 0.05
CA THR A 146 -8.21 4.67 0.02
C THR A 146 -7.98 5.36 -1.33
N LEU A 147 -8.43 4.80 -2.47
CA LEU A 147 -8.37 5.49 -3.76
C LEU A 147 -9.21 6.77 -3.76
N ASN A 148 -10.48 6.70 -3.33
CA ASN A 148 -11.37 7.87 -3.22
C ASN A 148 -10.80 8.93 -2.26
N GLN A 149 -10.18 8.48 -1.17
CA GLN A 149 -9.55 9.34 -0.17
C GLN A 149 -8.20 9.92 -0.64
N THR A 150 -7.42 9.18 -1.44
CA THR A 150 -6.17 9.65 -2.06
C THR A 150 -6.45 10.69 -3.15
N GLU A 151 -7.52 10.54 -3.92
CA GLU A 151 -7.97 11.56 -4.89
C GLU A 151 -8.34 12.87 -4.18
N SER A 152 -9.12 12.77 -3.09
CA SER A 152 -9.47 13.91 -2.25
C SER A 152 -8.24 14.58 -1.62
N GLN A 153 -7.19 13.81 -1.31
CA GLN A 153 -5.93 14.32 -0.78
C GLN A 153 -5.00 14.91 -1.83
N SER A 154 -4.97 14.35 -3.05
CA SER A 154 -4.25 14.94 -4.16
C SER A 154 -4.79 16.34 -4.48
N ILE A 155 -6.12 16.52 -4.37
CA ILE A 155 -6.78 17.83 -4.47
C ILE A 155 -6.32 18.75 -3.33
N TYR A 156 -6.31 18.28 -2.08
CA TYR A 156 -5.84 19.07 -0.93
C TYR A 156 -4.35 19.45 -1.04
N LEU A 157 -3.47 18.50 -1.37
CA LEU A 157 -2.04 18.73 -1.54
C LEU A 157 -1.74 19.67 -2.71
N GLY A 158 -2.49 19.57 -3.81
CA GLY A 158 -2.41 20.54 -4.91
C GLY A 158 -2.80 21.95 -4.47
N SER A 159 -3.86 22.05 -3.65
CA SER A 159 -4.34 23.32 -3.08
C SER A 159 -3.33 23.91 -2.09
N ALA A 160 -2.76 23.09 -1.21
CA ALA A 160 -1.75 23.50 -0.24
C ALA A 160 -0.45 23.93 -0.92
N LYS A 161 -0.01 23.21 -1.97
CA LYS A 161 1.16 23.59 -2.77
C LYS A 161 0.97 24.93 -3.48
N LEU A 162 -0.24 25.20 -4.00
CA LEU A 162 -0.58 26.49 -4.59
C LEU A 162 -0.52 27.62 -3.55
N GLN A 163 -1.08 27.39 -2.35
CA GLN A 163 -1.04 28.36 -1.26
C GLN A 163 0.38 28.66 -0.78
N LEU A 164 1.22 27.62 -0.60
CA LEU A 164 2.63 27.80 -0.25
C LEU A 164 3.35 28.64 -1.31
N SER A 165 3.13 28.35 -2.60
CA SER A 165 3.74 29.12 -3.69
C SER A 165 3.29 30.59 -3.70
N GLN A 166 2.03 30.88 -3.34
CA GLN A 166 1.54 32.25 -3.17
C GLN A 166 2.18 32.95 -1.95
N GLN A 167 2.35 32.23 -0.84
CA GLN A 167 3.05 32.73 0.35
C GLN A 167 4.54 33.02 0.09
N GLU A 168 5.23 32.14 -0.62
CA GLU A 168 6.62 32.38 -1.04
C GLU A 168 6.73 33.56 -1.98
N ASN A 169 5.84 33.68 -2.97
CA ASN A 169 5.83 34.82 -3.90
C ASN A 169 5.56 36.14 -3.17
N THR A 170 4.68 36.16 -2.17
CA THR A 170 4.40 37.36 -1.37
C THR A 170 5.55 37.73 -0.44
N LEU A 171 6.22 36.75 0.17
CA LEU A 171 7.42 36.99 0.99
C LEU A 171 8.60 37.48 0.15
N ALA A 172 8.85 36.83 -1.00
CA ALA A 172 9.88 37.25 -1.95
C ALA A 172 9.61 38.67 -2.47
N ALA A 173 8.35 39.01 -2.78
CA ALA A 173 7.98 40.37 -3.18
C ALA A 173 8.17 41.40 -2.04
N ALA A 174 7.88 41.02 -0.79
CA ALA A 174 8.09 41.88 0.38
C ALA A 174 9.58 42.18 0.62
N ASP A 175 10.45 41.17 0.49
CA ASP A 175 11.90 41.35 0.65
C ASP A 175 12.50 42.22 -0.47
N VAL A 176 12.05 42.05 -1.72
CA VAL A 176 12.48 42.90 -2.85
C VAL A 176 12.04 44.36 -2.62
N SER A 177 10.82 44.59 -2.12
CA SER A 177 10.32 45.93 -1.78
C SER A 177 11.12 46.57 -0.63
N ALA A 178 11.48 45.79 0.39
CA ALA A 178 12.30 46.26 1.52
C ALA A 178 13.76 46.55 1.10
N ALA A 179 14.32 45.77 0.18
CA ALA A 179 15.64 46.00 -0.40
C ALA A 179 15.66 47.26 -1.28
N ALA A 180 14.66 47.43 -2.15
CA ALA A 180 14.50 48.64 -2.96
C ALA A 180 14.34 49.90 -2.09
N SER A 181 13.53 49.83 -1.03
CA SER A 181 13.35 50.94 -0.09
C SER A 181 14.64 51.31 0.64
N ARG A 182 15.45 50.31 1.06
CA ARG A 182 16.77 50.54 1.66
C ARG A 182 17.75 51.18 0.66
N LEU A 183 17.72 50.77 -0.60
CA LEU A 183 18.56 51.33 -1.65
C LEU A 183 18.21 52.80 -1.95
N VAL A 184 16.91 53.13 -2.08
CA VAL A 184 16.45 54.51 -2.30
C VAL A 184 16.80 55.42 -1.12
N ASN A 185 16.62 54.95 0.11
CA ASN A 185 17.03 55.70 1.30
C ASN A 185 18.54 55.92 1.36
N SER A 186 19.33 54.91 0.98
CA SER A 186 20.78 55.04 0.88
C SER A 186 21.20 56.07 -0.17
N GLN A 187 20.56 56.07 -1.35
CA GLN A 187 20.82 57.05 -2.42
C GLN A 187 20.45 58.48 -2.03
N ASN A 188 19.32 58.65 -1.34
CA ASN A 188 18.91 59.96 -0.82
C ASN A 188 19.90 60.47 0.25
N ALA A 189 20.37 59.59 1.13
CA ALA A 189 21.37 59.94 2.14
C ALA A 189 22.72 60.33 1.49
N THR A 190 23.22 59.58 0.51
CA THR A 190 24.46 59.96 -0.19
C THR A 190 24.32 61.25 -0.99
N ASN A 191 23.20 61.46 -1.69
CA ASN A 191 22.95 62.72 -2.41
C ASN A 191 22.85 63.93 -1.48
N ALA A 192 22.20 63.80 -0.32
CA ALA A 192 22.15 64.85 0.69
C ALA A 192 23.54 65.15 1.27
N THR A 193 24.38 64.12 1.45
CA THR A 193 25.76 64.27 1.93
C THR A 193 26.63 64.99 0.89
N LEU A 194 26.52 64.63 -0.39
CA LEU A 194 27.24 65.28 -1.49
C LEU A 194 26.80 66.74 -1.69
N ALA A 195 25.49 67.03 -1.57
CA ALA A 195 24.97 68.39 -1.62
C ALA A 195 25.42 69.25 -0.41
N ALA A 196 25.61 68.65 0.77
CA ALA A 196 26.17 69.33 1.93
C ALA A 196 27.67 69.62 1.77
N ILE A 197 28.45 68.68 1.20
CA ILE A 197 29.88 68.86 0.90
C ILE A 197 30.08 69.94 -0.17
N GLY A 198 29.23 70.00 -1.19
CA GLY A 198 29.27 71.05 -2.23
C GLY A 198 28.82 72.45 -1.77
N ARG A 199 28.33 72.60 -0.53
CA ARG A 199 27.89 73.87 0.06
C ARG A 199 28.89 74.49 1.04
N ILE A 200 30.06 73.88 1.25
CA ILE A 200 31.15 74.47 2.04
C ILE A 200 31.84 75.53 1.16
N PRO A 201 31.73 76.84 1.47
CA PRO A 201 32.41 77.88 0.69
C PRO A 201 33.91 77.80 0.97
N SER A 202 34.72 78.06 -0.07
CA SER A 202 36.19 78.15 0.01
C SER A 202 36.65 79.35 0.83
#